data_AF-A0A7I7VSE3-F1
#
_entry.id   AF-A0A7I7VSE3-F1
#
_cell.length_a   1.000
_cell.length_b   1.000
_cell.length_c   1.000
_cell.angle_alpha   90.00
_cell.angle_beta   90.00
_cell.angle_gamma   90.00
#
_symmetry.space_group_name_H-M   'P 1'
#
loop_
_entity.id
_entity.type
_entity.pdbx_description
1 polymer ?
#
loop_
_entity_poly.entity_id
_entity_poly.type
_entity_poly.pdbx_seq_one_letter_code
_entity_poly.pdbx_strand_id
1 'polypeptide(L)' 'MKSEFYNRYTWPTKAAARLAVGDWIERVYNRRRRHSKIGMISPVEFEDRHNQTAQAA' A
#
# COMPACT_ATOMS: atom_id res chain seq x y z
N MET A 1 -4.04 10.67 1.37
CA MET A 1 -2.59 10.84 1.67
C MET A 1 -2.15 9.65 2.53
N LYS A 2 -1.06 8.97 2.18
CA LYS A 2 -0.55 7.72 2.82
C LYS A 2 0.07 7.96 4.22
N SER A 3 -0.48 8.88 5.01
CA SER A 3 0.05 9.27 6.33
C SER A 3 -0.85 8.84 7.49
N GLU A 4 -2.00 8.23 7.18
CA GLU A 4 -3.02 7.86 8.18
C GLU A 4 -2.50 6.89 9.25
N PHE A 5 -1.60 5.96 8.91
CA PHE A 5 -1.01 5.04 9.88
C PHE A 5 0.08 5.72 10.71
N TYR A 6 0.93 6.53 10.08
CA TYR A 6 2.02 7.23 10.75
C TYR A 6 1.52 8.14 11.89
N ASN A 7 0.41 8.86 11.67
CA ASN A 7 -0.15 9.81 12.63
C ASN A 7 -0.95 9.17 13.79
N ARG A 8 -1.23 7.86 13.74
CA ARG A 8 -2.04 7.17 14.76
C ARG A 8 -1.22 6.62 15.93
N TYR A 9 0.11 6.67 15.84
CA TYR A 9 1.00 6.09 16.85
C TYR A 9 2.09 7.08 17.24
N THR A 10 2.47 7.05 18.51
CA THR A 10 3.69 7.71 18.99
C THR A 10 4.86 6.74 18.80
N TRP A 11 5.90 7.20 18.10
CA TRP A 11 7.06 6.37 17.77
C TRP A 11 8.23 6.70 18.69
N PRO A 12 8.88 5.70 19.31
CA PRO A 12 10.04 5.94 20.17
C PRO A 12 11.26 6.42 19.38
N THR A 13 11.36 6.03 18.10
CA THR A 13 12.42 6.48 17.19
C THR A 13 11.89 6.63 15.76
N LYS A 14 12.59 7.46 14.97
CA LYS A 14 12.31 7.59 13.53
C LYS A 14 12.52 6.27 12.77
N ALA A 15 13.46 5.44 13.21
CA ALA A 15 13.73 4.13 12.61
C ALA A 15 12.57 3.16 12.82
N ALA A 16 12.03 3.09 14.04
CA ALA A 16 10.86 2.27 14.35
C ALA A 16 9.63 2.69 13.52
N ALA A 17 9.41 4.01 13.38
CA ALA A 17 8.33 4.54 12.55
C ALA A 17 8.46 4.11 11.08
N ARG A 18 9.67 4.18 10.51
CA ARG A 18 9.93 3.79 9.11
C ARG A 18 9.65 2.31 8.87
N LEU A 19 10.10 1.44 9.79
CA LEU A 19 9.86 0.00 9.70
C LEU A 19 8.37 -0.33 9.76
N ALA A 20 7.68 0.23 10.75
CA ALA A 20 6.25 -0.03 10.93
C ALA A 20 5.40 0.53 9.77
N VAL A 21 5.73 1.72 9.27
CA VAL A 21 5.06 2.28 8.08
C VAL A 21 5.32 1.42 6.84
N GLY A 22 6.57 0.96 6.63
CA GLY A 22 6.90 0.08 5.52
C GLY A 22 6.08 -1.22 5.56
N ASP A 23 6.04 -1.89 6.72
CA ASP A 23 5.25 -3.10 6.92
C ASP A 23 3.75 -2.86 6.69
N TRP A 24 3.21 -1.75 7.21
CA TRP A 24 1.81 -1.39 7.00
C TRP A 24 1.50 -1.09 5.53
N ILE A 25 2.39 -0.39 4.83
CA ILE A 25 2.25 -0.11 3.40
C ILE A 25 2.16 -1.44 2.63
N GLU A 26 3.06 -2.38 2.89
CA GLU A 26 3.08 -3.64 2.16
C GLU A 26 1.89 -4.54 2.49
N ARG A 27 1.61 -4.74 3.78
CA ARG A 27 0.61 -5.73 4.22
C ARG A 27 -0.82 -5.23 4.16
N VAL A 28 -1.03 -3.95 4.42
CA VAL A 28 -2.37 -3.38 4.58
C VAL A 28 -2.70 -2.48 3.40
N TYR A 29 -1.86 -1.49 3.11
CA TYR A 29 -2.17 -0.54 2.03
C TYR A 29 -2.16 -1.22 0.66
N ASN A 30 -1.03 -1.81 0.26
CA ASN A 30 -0.81 -2.35 -1.07
C ASN A 30 -1.64 -3.62 -1.34
N ARG A 31 -1.83 -4.47 -0.32
CA ARG A 31 -2.53 -5.76 -0.46
C ARG A 31 -4.01 -5.77 -0.08
N ARG A 32 -4.49 -4.85 0.77
CA ARG A 32 -5.86 -4.90 1.29
C ARG A 32 -6.69 -3.66 0.99
N ARG A 33 -6.09 -2.47 0.91
CA ARG A 33 -6.85 -1.24 0.71
C ARG A 33 -7.39 -1.17 -0.72
N ARG A 34 -8.70 -1.03 -0.86
CA ARG A 34 -9.37 -0.85 -2.15
C ARG A 34 -9.49 0.63 -2.50
N HIS A 35 -9.30 0.95 -3.78
CA HIS A 35 -9.35 2.33 -4.26
C HIS A 35 -10.41 2.49 -5.36
N SER A 36 -11.33 3.43 -5.19
CA SER A 36 -12.40 3.70 -6.16
C SER A 36 -11.86 4.10 -7.54
N LYS A 37 -10.76 4.87 -7.57
CA LYS A 37 -10.10 5.30 -8.82
C LYS A 37 -9.63 4.14 -9.70
N ILE A 38 -9.33 2.98 -9.13
CA ILE A 38 -8.84 1.79 -9.85
C ILE A 38 -9.89 0.68 -9.89
N GLY A 39 -11.17 1.00 -9.66
CA GLY A 39 -12.25 0.01 -9.74
C GLY A 39 -12.43 -0.82 -8.49
N MET A 40 -12.13 -0.25 -7.31
CA MET A 40 -12.29 -0.91 -6.01
C MET A 40 -11.44 -2.18 -5.83
N ILE A 41 -10.30 -2.28 -6.50
CA ILE A 41 -9.29 -3.33 -6.28
C ILE A 41 -8.10 -2.80 -5.47
N SER A 42 -7.26 -3.71 -4.98
CA SER A 42 -6.03 -3.36 -4.30
C SER A 42 -4.94 -2.87 -5.27
N PRO A 43 -3.97 -2.05 -4.81
CA PRO A 43 -2.83 -1.65 -5.63
C PRO A 43 -2.08 -2.84 -6.23
N VAL A 44 -1.85 -3.91 -5.45
CA VAL A 44 -1.17 -5.13 -5.96
C VAL A 44 -1.96 -5.77 -7.10
N GLU A 45 -3.28 -5.90 -6.98
CA GLU A 45 -4.11 -6.46 -8.07
C GLU A 45 -4.10 -5.56 -9.31
N PHE A 46 -4.04 -4.25 -9.13
CA PHE A 46 -3.94 -3.33 -10.25
C PHE A 46 -2.62 -3.51 -11.02
N GLU A 47 -1.49 -3.54 -10.31
CA GLU A 47 -0.18 -3.78 -10.92
C GLU A 47 -0.11 -5.16 -11.59
N ASP A 48 -0.67 -6.21 -10.96
CA ASP A 48 -0.71 -7.57 -11.52
C ASP A 48 -1.47 -7.62 -12.85
N ARG A 49 -2.66 -7.01 -12.92
CA ARG A 49 -3.45 -6.91 -14.16
C ARG A 49 -2.75 -6.08 -15.23
N HIS A 50 -2.09 -4.99 -14.83
CA HIS A 50 -1.34 -4.15 -15.74
C HIS A 50 -0.16 -4.91 -16.36
N ASN A 51 0.60 -5.65 -15.54
CA ASN A 51 1.71 -6.47 -15.98
C ASN A 51 1.27 -7.62 -16.89
N GLN A 52 0.15 -8.29 -16.57
CA GLN A 52 -0.43 -9.33 -17.43
C GLN A 52 -0.84 -8.78 -18.80
N THR A 53 -1.43 -7.58 -18.83
CA THR A 53 -1.80 -6.92 -20.09
C THR A 53 -0.56 -6.56 -20.91
N ALA A 54 0.50 -6.06 -20.26
CA ALA A 54 1.76 -5.73 -20.92
C ALA A 54 2.52 -6.96 -21.44
N GLN A 55 2.38 -8.13 -20.80
CA GLN A 55 2.99 -9.39 -21.25
C GLN A 55 2.23 -10.07 -22.39
N ALA A 56 0.94 -9.78 -22.54
CA ALA A 56 0.08 -10.36 -23.56
C ALA A 56 0.02 -9.56 -24.88
N ALA A 57 0.70 -8.41 -24.94
CA ALA A 57 0.78 -7.51 -26.10
C ALA A 57 2.14 -7.63 -26.80
#